data_AF-A0A496W506-F1
#
_entry.id   AF-A0A496W506-F1
#
_cell.length_a   1.000
_cell.length_b   1.000
_cell.length_c   1.000
_cell.angle_alpha   90.00
_cell.angle_beta   90.00
_cell.angle_gamma   90.00
#
_symmetry.space_group_name_H-M   'P 1'
#
loop_
_entity.id
_entity.type
_entity.pdbx_description
1 polymer ?
#
loop_
_entity_poly.entity_id
_entity_poly.type
_entity_poly.pdbx_seq_one_letter_code
_entity_poly.pdbx_strand_id
1 'polypeptide(L)' 'MSQSDRHIFEKTVRFYEQKQARQANRMIVISPMVDDNAQPLAKRLGIEVYSYVEDVNL' A
#
# COMPACT_ATOMS: atom_id res chain seq x y z
N MET A 1 0.37 7.06 -8.08
CA MET A 1 -0.56 5.98 -7.68
C MET A 1 -1.97 6.55 -7.58
N SER A 2 -2.84 6.19 -8.51
CA SER A 2 -4.24 6.63 -8.59
C SER A 2 -5.13 5.93 -7.55
N GLN A 3 -6.39 6.35 -7.41
CA GLN A 3 -7.35 5.64 -6.54
C GLN A 3 -7.63 4.21 -7.01
N SER A 4 -7.64 3.97 -8.32
CA SER A 4 -7.84 2.65 -8.91
C SER A 4 -6.71 1.69 -8.53
N ASP A 5 -5.46 2.16 -8.55
CA ASP A 5 -4.29 1.35 -8.21
C ASP A 5 -4.33 0.86 -6.76
N ARG A 6 -4.91 1.63 -5.83
CA ARG A 6 -5.05 1.22 -4.42
C ARG A 6 -6.01 0.06 -4.25
N HIS A 7 -7.13 0.12 -4.96
CA HIS A 7 -8.14 -0.92 -4.91
C HIS A 7 -7.63 -2.22 -5.52
N ILE A 8 -6.84 -2.12 -6.59
CA ILE A 8 -6.20 -3.29 -7.21
C ILE A 8 -5.17 -3.90 -6.25
N PHE A 9 -4.37 -3.06 -5.59
CA PHE A 9 -3.39 -3.51 -4.61
C PHE A 9 -4.05 -4.20 -3.42
N GLU A 10 -5.09 -3.61 -2.83
CA GLU A 10 -5.84 -4.21 -1.71
C GLU A 10 -6.44 -5.57 -2.09
N LYS A 11 -7.08 -5.68 -3.26
CA LYS A 11 -7.59 -6.96 -3.77
C LYS A 11 -6.51 -8.01 -3.95
N THR A 12 -5.32 -7.59 -4.37
CA THR A 12 -4.17 -8.48 -4.53
C THR A 12 -3.71 -9.01 -3.17
N VAL A 13 -3.64 -8.16 -2.15
CA VAL A 13 -3.34 -8.58 -0.77
C VAL A 13 -4.37 -9.62 -0.31
N ARG A 14 -5.67 -9.32 -0.43
CA ARG A 14 -6.74 -10.26 -0.03
C ARG A 14 -6.66 -11.60 -0.75
N PHE A 15 -6.37 -11.58 -2.05
CA PHE A 15 -6.18 -12.81 -2.82
C PHE A 15 -5.04 -13.67 -2.26
N TYR A 16 -3.89 -13.07 -1.95
CA TYR A 16 -2.75 -13.81 -1.41
C TYR A 16 -2.97 -14.25 0.04
N GLU A 17 -3.64 -13.45 0.87
CA GLU A 17 -3.98 -13.84 2.24
C GLU A 17 -4.87 -15.07 2.28
N GLN A 18 -5.87 -15.13 1.40
CA GLN A 18 -6.75 -16.30 1.25
C GLN A 18 -5.96 -17.51 0.72
N LYS A 19 -5.14 -17.31 -0.32
CA LYS A 19 -4.35 -18.39 -0.93
C LYS A 19 -3.32 -18.99 0.04
N GLN A 20 -2.73 -18.18 0.92
CA GLN A 20 -1.70 -18.61 1.85
C GLN A 20 -2.23 -18.91 3.27
N ALA A 21 -3.54 -18.73 3.51
CA ALA A 21 -4.15 -18.83 4.84
C ALA A 21 -3.40 -18.02 5.92
N ARG A 22 -2.88 -16.85 5.53
CA ARG A 22 -2.04 -15.99 6.37
C ARG A 22 -2.39 -14.53 6.16
N GLN A 23 -2.52 -13.77 7.24
CA GLN A 23 -2.76 -12.33 7.17
C GLN A 23 -1.46 -11.56 6.95
N ALA A 24 -1.51 -10.53 6.12
CA ALA A 24 -0.39 -9.61 5.93
C ALA A 24 -0.28 -8.69 7.14
N ASN A 25 0.89 -8.66 7.78
CA ASN A 25 1.12 -7.78 8.92
C ASN A 25 1.26 -6.30 8.49
N ARG A 26 1.77 -6.06 7.29
CA ARG A 26 2.03 -4.74 6.72
C ARG A 26 1.75 -4.77 5.23
N MET A 27 1.08 -3.73 4.73
CA MET A 27 0.85 -3.51 3.30
C MET A 27 1.72 -2.34 2.87
N ILE A 28 2.69 -2.57 1.99
CA ILE A 28 3.70 -1.57 1.66
C ILE A 28 3.73 -1.31 0.15
N VAL A 29 3.68 -0.04 -0.24
CA VAL A 29 3.88 0.42 -1.62
C VAL A 29 5.16 1.23 -1.66
N ILE A 30 6.11 0.80 -2.50
CA ILE A 30 7.37 1.52 -2.74
C ILE A 30 7.36 1.99 -4.19
N SER A 31 7.19 3.30 -4.40
CA SER A 31 7.17 3.85 -5.76
C SER A 31 7.41 5.36 -5.74
N PRO A 32 8.35 5.87 -6.55
CA PRO A 32 8.66 7.30 -6.62
C PRO A 32 7.52 8.16 -7.22
N MET A 33 6.47 7.54 -7.75
CA MET A 33 5.36 8.21 -8.45
C MET A 33 4.04 8.19 -7.66
N VAL A 34 4.10 8.09 -6.33
CA VAL A 34 2.88 8.18 -5.51
C VAL A 34 2.52 9.64 -5.33
N ASP A 35 1.31 9.98 -5.77
CA ASP A 35 0.75 11.33 -5.66
C ASP A 35 0.48 11.66 -4.19
N ASP A 36 0.76 12.87 -3.75
CA ASP A 36 0.56 13.29 -2.35
C ASP A 36 -0.91 13.25 -1.92
N ASN A 37 -1.84 13.48 -2.86
CA ASN A 37 -3.29 13.39 -2.63
C ASN A 37 -3.77 11.97 -2.27
N ALA A 38 -2.84 11.03 -2.39
CA ALA A 38 -3.07 9.62 -2.40
C ALA A 38 -2.62 9.02 -1.04
N GLN A 39 -1.90 9.80 -0.22
CA GLN A 39 -1.52 9.45 1.15
C GLN A 39 -2.72 9.30 2.13
N PRO A 40 -3.75 10.17 2.11
CA PRO A 40 -4.85 10.06 3.09
C PRO A 40 -5.64 8.77 2.95
N LEU A 41 -5.85 8.29 1.71
CA LEU A 41 -6.54 7.02 1.49
C LEU A 41 -5.64 5.82 1.81
N ALA A 42 -4.34 5.89 1.49
CA ALA A 42 -3.39 4.83 1.87
C ALA A 42 -3.39 4.62 3.38
N LYS A 43 -3.33 5.71 4.17
CA LYS A 43 -3.46 5.65 5.64
C LYS A 43 -4.77 5.00 6.10
N ARG A 44 -5.91 5.37 5.51
CA ARG A 44 -7.21 4.75 5.83
C ARG A 44 -7.27 3.26 5.55
N LEU A 45 -6.55 2.79 4.54
CA LEU A 45 -6.49 1.38 4.15
C LEU A 45 -5.38 0.61 4.87
N GLY A 46 -4.57 1.25 5.72
CA GLY A 46 -3.43 0.61 6.39
C GLY A 46 -2.27 0.29 5.43
N ILE A 47 -2.16 1.04 4.33
CA ILE A 47 -1.09 0.91 3.34
C ILE A 47 0.00 1.95 3.67
N GLU A 48 1.20 1.46 3.92
CA GLU A 48 2.41 2.26 4.06
C GLU A 48 2.95 2.61 2.67
N VAL A 49 3.30 3.87 2.47
CA VAL A 49 3.82 4.35 1.19
C VAL A 49 5.21 4.92 1.43
N TYR A 50 6.18 4.43 0.66
CA TYR A 50 7.55 4.94 0.63
C TYR A 50 7.84 5.42 -0.80
N SER A 51 7.87 6.73 -0.99
CA SER A 51 8.12 7.35 -2.29
C SER A 51 9.57 7.78 -2.41
N TYR A 52 10.12 8.30 -1.33
CA TYR A 52 11.48 8.80 -1.21
C TYR A 52 12.21 8.14 -0.04
N VAL A 53 13.53 8.29 -0.02
CA VAL A 53 14.39 7.66 0.99
C VAL A 53 14.11 8.23 2.37
N GLU A 54 13.72 9.50 2.41
CA GLU A 54 13.36 10.28 3.59
C GLU A 54 12.05 9.80 4.24
N ASP A 55 11.23 9.01 3.52
CA ASP A 55 9.99 8.44 4.07
C ASP A 55 10.26 7.26 5.01
N VAL A 56 11.49 6.74 5.04
CA VAL A 56 11.89 5.61 5.87
C VAL A 56 12.44 6.10 7.22
N ASN A 57 11.69 5.88 8.30
CA ASN A 57 12.19 6.04 9.67
C ASN A 57 12.66 4.67 10.19
N LEU A 58 13.95 4.54 10.46
CA LEU A 58 14.61 3.36 11.04
C LEU A 58 14.60 3.37 12.57
#